data_AF-K0L069-F1
#
_entry.id   AF-K0L069-F1
#
_cell.length_a   1.000
_cell.length_b   1.000
_cell.length_c   1.000
_cell.angle_alpha   90.00
_cell.angle_beta   90.00
_cell.angle_gamma   90.00
#
_symmetry.space_group_name_H-M   'P 1'
#
loop_
_entity.id
_entity.type
_entity.pdbx_description
1 polymer ?
#
loop_
_entity_poly.entity_id
_entity_poly.type
_entity_poly.pdbx_seq_one_letter_code
_entity_poly.pdbx_strand_id
1 'polypeptide(L)'
;MAPKSNNIFNLIQVVFIVLSLVAAVEYFKYSTRINYDWFHCTPQVTTFPNSSIKQVISVGGPSCDKRGQTKSITKRLSREFEPNQDDVLFCIQDDGNKIIGFGSKFEDKSELESYCANIIAW
;
A
#
# COMPACT_ATOMS: atom_id res chain seq x y z
N MET A 1 -55.28 -23.94 -5.71
CA MET A 1 -55.18 -22.53 -5.30
C MET A 1 -53.71 -22.18 -5.21
N ALA A 2 -53.22 -21.29 -6.07
CA ALA A 2 -51.84 -20.80 -5.95
C ALA A 2 -51.71 -19.94 -4.68
N PRO A 3 -50.63 -20.06 -3.89
CA PRO A 3 -50.47 -19.25 -2.69
C PRO A 3 -50.41 -17.77 -3.10
N LYS A 4 -51.24 -16.96 -2.45
CA LYS A 4 -51.28 -15.50 -2.66
C LYS A 4 -49.95 -14.95 -2.14
N SER A 5 -49.01 -14.67 -3.06
CA SER A 5 -47.71 -14.09 -2.70
C SER A 5 -47.96 -12.80 -1.92
N ASN A 6 -47.37 -12.68 -0.73
CA ASN A 6 -47.38 -11.41 0.01
C ASN A 6 -46.51 -10.43 -0.77
N ASN A 7 -47.13 -9.71 -1.71
CA ASN A 7 -46.44 -8.83 -2.67
C ASN A 7 -45.52 -7.82 -1.97
N ILE A 8 -45.87 -7.37 -0.76
CA ILE A 8 -45.03 -6.48 0.06
C ILE A 8 -43.77 -7.19 0.56
N PHE A 9 -43.88 -8.44 1.02
CA PHE A 9 -42.73 -9.21 1.49
C PHE A 9 -41.77 -9.53 0.35
N ASN A 10 -42.32 -9.89 -0.82
CA ASN A 10 -41.52 -10.09 -2.03
C ASN A 10 -40.81 -8.79 -2.45
N LEU A 11 -41.49 -7.64 -2.39
CA LEU A 11 -40.88 -6.35 -2.68
C LEU A 11 -39.73 -6.03 -1.72
N ILE A 12 -39.93 -6.21 -0.41
CA ILE A 12 -38.89 -5.99 0.61
C ILE A 12 -37.70 -6.91 0.35
N GLN A 13 -37.95 -8.20 0.09
CA GLN A 13 -36.90 -9.16 -0.20
C GLN A 13 -36.08 -8.77 -1.44
N VAL A 14 -36.74 -8.37 -2.52
CA VAL A 14 -36.06 -7.91 -3.74
C VAL A 14 -35.24 -6.65 -3.49
N VAL A 15 -35.79 -5.67 -2.75
CA VAL A 15 -35.07 -4.43 -2.41
C VAL A 15 -33.80 -4.73 -1.60
N PHE A 16 -33.88 -5.60 -0.59
CA PHE A 16 -32.70 -5.99 0.19
C PHE A 16 -31.65 -6.73 -0.65
N ILE A 17 -32.08 -7.59 -1.58
CA ILE A 17 -31.16 -8.27 -2.49
C ILE A 17 -30.45 -7.25 -3.39
N VAL A 18 -31.18 -6.30 -3.98
CA VAL A 18 -30.59 -5.27 -4.84
C VAL A 18 -29.62 -4.39 -4.06
N LEU A 19 -30.01 -3.93 -2.87
CA LEU A 19 -29.14 -3.11 -2.02
C LEU A 19 -27.87 -3.85 -1.58
N SER A 20 -27.98 -5.14 -1.24
CA SER A 20 -26.82 -5.94 -0.85
C SER A 20 -25.86 -6.17 -2.02
N LEU A 21 -26.37 -6.36 -3.24
CA LEU A 21 -25.53 -6.44 -4.45
C LEU A 21 -24.79 -5.12 -4.73
N VAL A 22 -25.47 -3.98 -4.62
CA VAL A 22 -24.84 -2.65 -4.77
C VAL A 22 -23.76 -2.45 -3.71
N ALA A 23 -24.07 -2.76 -2.44
CA ALA A 23 -23.11 -2.65 -1.35
C ALA A 23 -21.89 -3.56 -1.55
N ALA A 24 -22.07 -4.78 -2.06
CA ALA A 24 -20.97 -5.70 -2.35
C ALA A 24 -20.03 -5.15 -3.44
N VAL A 25 -20.58 -4.57 -4.51
CA VAL A 25 -19.78 -3.97 -5.59
C VAL A 25 -18.99 -2.75 -5.10
N GLU A 26 -19.63 -1.86 -4.34
CA GLU A 26 -18.95 -0.68 -3.79
C GLU A 26 -17.89 -1.08 -2.76
N TYR A 27 -18.18 -2.07 -1.92
CA TYR A 27 -17.20 -2.63 -0.99
C TYR A 27 -16.00 -3.23 -1.72
N PHE A 28 -16.22 -3.94 -2.83
CA PHE A 28 -15.15 -4.48 -3.66
C PHE A 28 -14.27 -3.37 -4.26
N LYS A 29 -14.86 -2.31 -4.82
CA LYS A 29 -14.12 -1.14 -5.33
C LYS A 29 -13.30 -0.45 -4.23
N TYR A 30 -13.89 -0.29 -3.04
CA TYR A 30 -13.21 0.31 -1.91
C TYR A 30 -12.04 -0.56 -1.43
N SER A 31 -12.26 -1.86 -1.28
CA SER A 31 -11.25 -2.82 -0.85
C SER A 31 -10.07 -2.90 -1.83
N THR A 32 -10.34 -2.96 -3.13
CA THR A 32 -9.30 -2.95 -4.18
C THR A 32 -8.51 -1.65 -4.20
N ARG A 33 -9.15 -0.50 -3.96
CA ARG A 33 -8.46 0.81 -3.84
C ARG A 33 -7.50 0.87 -2.64
N ILE A 34 -7.88 0.29 -1.50
CA ILE A 34 -7.04 0.27 -0.29
C ILE A 34 -5.87 -0.70 -0.43
N ASN A 35 -6.15 -1.86 -1.02
CA ASN A 35 -5.20 -2.94 -1.19
C ASN A 35 -4.52 -2.92 -2.56
N TYR A 36 -4.51 -1.77 -3.23
CA TYR A 36 -3.90 -1.61 -4.56
C TYR A 36 -2.46 -2.15 -4.58
N ASP A 37 -1.69 -1.90 -3.53
CA ASP A 37 -0.32 -2.39 -3.37
C ASP A 37 -0.26 -3.93 -3.37
N TRP A 38 -1.24 -4.60 -2.75
CA TRP A 38 -1.30 -6.07 -2.71
C TRP A 38 -1.66 -6.68 -4.08
N PHE A 39 -2.48 -5.99 -4.87
CA PHE A 39 -2.92 -6.49 -6.17
C PHE A 39 -1.97 -6.12 -7.33
N HIS A 40 -1.29 -4.97 -7.22
CA HIS A 40 -0.56 -4.39 -8.35
C HIS A 40 0.91 -4.09 -8.08
N CYS A 41 1.31 -3.81 -6.85
CA CYS A 41 2.65 -3.28 -6.53
C CYS A 41 3.21 -3.89 -5.22
N THR A 42 3.79 -5.09 -5.31
CA THR A 42 4.30 -5.81 -4.14
C THR A 42 5.65 -5.23 -3.69
N PRO A 43 5.74 -4.67 -2.47
CA PRO A 43 7.01 -4.19 -1.94
C PRO A 43 7.90 -5.35 -1.52
N GLN A 44 9.15 -5.34 -1.98
CA GLN A 44 10.23 -6.23 -1.59
C GLN A 44 11.19 -5.46 -0.69
N VAL A 45 11.54 -6.06 0.46
CA VAL A 45 12.46 -5.46 1.42
C VAL A 45 13.79 -6.20 1.36
N THR A 46 14.87 -5.46 1.23
CA THR A 46 16.24 -5.98 1.32
C THR A 46 16.91 -5.32 2.51
N THR A 47 17.38 -6.14 3.44
CA THR A 47 18.09 -5.70 4.64
C THR A 47 19.59 -5.84 4.40
N PHE A 48 20.35 -4.79 4.70
CA PHE A 48 21.81 -4.86 4.63
C PHE A 48 22.34 -5.54 5.91
N PRO A 49 23.22 -6.54 5.79
CA PRO A 49 23.82 -7.18 6.96
C PRO A 49 24.71 -6.17 7.69
N ASN A 50 24.54 -6.08 9.01
CA ASN A 50 25.26 -5.19 9.93
C ASN A 50 24.89 -3.70 9.87
N SER A 51 23.84 -3.28 9.17
CA SER A 51 23.29 -1.92 9.28
C SER A 51 21.79 -1.91 9.50
N SER A 52 21.27 -0.80 10.02
CA SER A 52 19.82 -0.57 10.18
C SER A 52 19.13 -0.20 8.86
N ILE A 53 19.89 -0.12 7.77
CA ILE A 53 19.42 0.29 6.45
C ILE A 53 18.52 -0.82 5.87
N LYS A 54 17.31 -0.41 5.51
CA LYS A 54 16.35 -1.23 4.77
C LYS A 54 16.09 -0.58 3.42
N GLN A 55 16.38 -1.31 2.36
CA GLN A 55 15.97 -0.95 1.01
C GLN A 55 14.60 -1.55 0.72
N VAL A 56 13.72 -0.76 0.12
CA VAL A 56 12.39 -1.20 -0.31
C VAL A 56 12.20 -0.86 -1.77
N ILE A 57 11.91 -1.87 -2.58
CA ILE A 57 11.60 -1.72 -4.00
C ILE A 57 10.22 -2.29 -4.24
N SER A 58 9.36 -1.57 -4.97
CA SER A 58 8.06 -2.10 -5.36
C SER A 58 8.13 -2.76 -6.73
N VAL A 59 7.77 -4.04 -6.81
CA VAL A 59 7.78 -4.83 -8.05
C VAL A 59 6.36 -5.26 -8.36
N GLY A 60 5.93 -5.05 -9.61
CA GLY A 60 4.55 -5.30 -10.00
C GLY A 60 4.37 -5.44 -11.50
N GLY A 61 3.12 -5.71 -11.89
CA GLY A 61 2.71 -5.78 -13.30
C GLY A 61 2.63 -4.39 -13.97
N PRO A 62 2.13 -4.30 -15.21
CA PRO A 62 2.07 -3.03 -15.96
C PRO A 62 1.21 -1.95 -15.29
N SER A 63 0.29 -2.32 -14.39
CA SER A 63 -0.48 -1.38 -13.56
C SER A 63 0.32 -0.74 -12.43
N CYS A 64 1.54 -1.20 -12.17
CA CYS A 64 2.41 -0.66 -11.12
C CYS A 64 3.19 0.56 -11.60
N ASP A 65 2.46 1.67 -11.74
CA ASP A 65 3.01 2.96 -12.14
C ASP A 65 3.93 3.57 -11.06
N LYS A 66 4.68 4.61 -11.44
CA LYS A 66 5.61 5.31 -10.53
C LYS A 66 4.90 5.76 -9.24
N ARG A 67 3.67 6.26 -9.35
CA ARG A 67 2.88 6.69 -8.19
C ARG A 67 2.54 5.53 -7.25
N GLY A 68 2.11 4.40 -7.79
CA GLY A 68 1.85 3.18 -7.04
C GLY A 68 3.10 2.65 -6.35
N GLN A 69 4.25 2.67 -7.04
CA GLN A 69 5.54 2.28 -6.46
C GLN A 69 5.91 3.16 -5.28
N THR A 70 5.87 4.50 -5.41
CA THR A 70 6.16 5.43 -4.31
C THR A 70 5.23 5.16 -3.12
N LYS A 71 3.92 5.04 -3.35
CA LYS A 71 2.95 4.80 -2.28
C LYS A 71 3.21 3.49 -1.54
N SER A 72 3.49 2.41 -2.29
CA SER A 72 3.78 1.08 -1.73
C SER A 72 5.07 1.10 -0.89
N ILE A 73 6.12 1.74 -1.41
CA ILE A 73 7.41 1.93 -0.73
C ILE A 73 7.24 2.74 0.55
N THR A 74 6.63 3.93 0.47
CA THR A 74 6.40 4.79 1.64
C THR A 74 5.58 4.08 2.71
N LYS A 75 4.49 3.40 2.32
CA LYS A 75 3.64 2.65 3.25
C LYS A 75 4.37 1.47 3.90
N ARG A 76 5.31 0.83 3.19
CA ARG A 76 6.11 -0.24 3.77
C ARG A 76 7.15 0.31 4.73
N LEU A 77 7.89 1.35 4.33
CA LEU A 77 8.87 2.01 5.19
C LEU A 77 8.24 2.55 6.48
N SER A 78 7.05 3.18 6.39
CA SER A 78 6.32 3.69 7.56
C SER A 78 5.77 2.60 8.50
N ARG A 79 5.79 1.32 8.07
CA ARG A 79 5.44 0.18 8.93
C ARG A 79 6.67 -0.47 9.56
N GLU A 80 7.82 -0.34 8.90
CA GLU A 80 9.10 -0.88 9.37
C GLU A 80 9.78 0.04 10.37
N PHE A 81 9.50 1.34 10.27
CA PHE A 81 10.03 2.40 11.11
C PHE A 81 8.85 3.19 11.66
N GLU A 82 8.71 3.21 12.99
CA GLU A 82 7.64 3.93 13.67
C GLU A 82 8.15 5.33 14.06
N PRO A 83 7.77 6.39 13.32
CA PRO A 83 8.40 7.71 13.47
C PRO A 83 8.16 8.39 14.82
N ASN A 84 7.17 7.93 15.59
CA ASN A 84 6.92 8.46 16.93
C ASN A 84 7.88 7.85 17.99
N GLN A 85 8.61 6.79 17.65
CA GLN A 85 9.48 6.06 18.57
C GLN A 85 10.96 6.16 18.18
N ASP A 86 11.26 6.14 16.88
CA ASP A 86 12.61 6.18 16.35
C ASP A 86 12.83 7.46 15.55
N ASP A 87 13.95 8.16 15.79
CA ASP A 87 14.44 9.17 14.86
C ASP A 87 14.86 8.46 13.57
N VAL A 88 14.18 8.74 12.47
CA VAL A 88 14.28 7.95 11.23
C VAL A 88 14.63 8.81 10.04
N LEU A 89 15.48 8.25 9.19
CA LEU A 89 15.92 8.85 7.95
C LEU A 89 15.33 8.07 6.79
N PHE A 90 14.65 8.78 5.89
CA PHE A 90 14.07 8.21 4.68
C PHE A 90 14.67 8.84 3.44
N CYS A 91 14.84 8.04 2.41
CA CYS A 91 15.10 8.52 1.06
C CYS A 91 14.22 7.78 0.06
N ILE A 92 13.78 8.49 -0.98
CA ILE A 92 13.17 7.91 -2.17
C ILE A 92 13.93 8.40 -3.40
N GLN A 93 14.44 7.47 -4.20
CA GLN A 93 15.17 7.74 -5.44
C GLN A 93 14.45 7.09 -6.63
N ASP A 94 14.41 7.81 -7.75
CA ASP A 94 13.92 7.32 -9.04
C ASP A 94 15.12 6.87 -9.89
N ASP A 95 15.24 5.57 -10.14
CA ASP A 95 16.25 4.95 -10.99
C ASP A 95 15.70 4.72 -12.42
N GLY A 96 14.96 5.71 -12.92
CA GLY A 96 14.37 5.75 -14.26
C GLY A 96 13.16 4.80 -14.44
N ASN A 97 13.40 3.50 -14.31
CA ASN A 97 12.42 2.44 -14.52
C ASN A 97 11.85 1.88 -13.20
N LYS A 98 12.48 2.19 -12.06
CA LYS A 98 12.10 1.72 -10.73
C LYS A 98 12.28 2.82 -9.69
N ILE A 99 11.39 2.83 -8.72
CA ILE A 99 11.56 3.65 -7.52
C ILE A 99 12.17 2.78 -6.42
N ILE A 100 13.19 3.32 -5.77
CA ILE A 100 13.90 2.68 -4.67
C ILE A 100 13.73 3.57 -3.45
N GLY A 101 13.20 3.00 -2.37
CA GLY A 101 13.17 3.64 -1.07
C GLY A 101 14.23 3.08 -0.15
N PHE A 102 14.78 3.93 0.70
CA PHE A 102 15.65 3.54 1.80
C PHE A 102 15.09 4.11 3.10
N GLY A 103 15.15 3.33 4.17
CA GLY A 103 14.88 3.77 5.52
C GLY A 103 15.98 3.29 6.46
N SER A 104 16.35 4.12 7.42
CA SER A 104 17.39 3.81 8.39
C SER A 104 17.21 4.63 9.67
N LYS A 105 17.86 4.23 10.76
CA LYS A 105 17.98 5.05 11.97
C LYS A 105 19.04 6.13 11.76
N PHE A 106 19.05 7.16 12.60
CA PHE A 106 20.03 8.26 12.50
C PHE A 106 21.50 7.81 12.65
N GLU A 107 21.77 6.68 13.30
CA GLU A 107 23.12 6.16 13.53
C GLU A 107 23.86 5.85 12.21
N ASP A 108 23.15 5.36 11.18
CA ASP A 108 23.74 4.98 9.89
C ASP A 108 23.59 6.08 8.83
N LYS A 109 23.39 7.34 9.24
CA LYS A 109 23.16 8.47 8.33
C LYS A 109 24.23 8.59 7.25
N SER A 110 25.51 8.50 7.61
CA SER A 110 26.63 8.64 6.68
C SER A 110 26.67 7.53 5.63
N GLU A 111 26.23 6.32 6.01
CA GLU A 111 26.14 5.20 5.08
C GLU A 111 24.92 5.40 4.15
N LEU A 112 23.79 5.89 4.66
CA LEU A 112 22.62 6.24 3.87
C LEU A 112 22.91 7.35 2.82
N GLU A 113 23.72 8.34 3.17
CA GLU A 113 24.16 9.43 2.26
C GLU A 113 24.93 8.90 1.05
N SER A 114 25.61 7.75 1.18
CA SER A 114 26.29 7.11 0.04
C SER A 114 25.33 6.50 -0.98
N TYR A 115 24.13 6.11 -0.54
CA TYR A 115 23.11 5.52 -1.37
C TYR A 115 22.12 6.55 -1.91
N CYS A 116 21.96 7.68 -1.23
CA CYS A 116 20.98 8.69 -1.62
C CYS A 116 21.37 10.12 -1.23
N ALA A 117 21.24 11.02 -2.20
CA ALA A 117 21.53 12.44 -2.01
C ALA A 117 20.42 13.23 -1.28
N ASN A 118 19.16 12.79 -1.37
CA ASN A 118 18.01 13.52 -0.82
C ASN A 118 17.41 12.76 0.37
N ILE A 119 18.00 12.97 1.55
CA ILE A 119 17.52 12.38 2.80
C ILE A 119 16.51 13.31 3.47
N ILE A 120 15.39 12.74 3.88
CA ILE A 120 14.35 13.38 4.67
C ILE A 120 14.44 12.79 6.08
N ALA A 121 14.72 13.65 7.06
CA ALA A 121 14.58 13.31 8.46
C ALA A 121 13.12 13.48 8.87
N TRP A 122 12.58 12.51 9.60
CA TRP A 122 11.20 12.53 10.08
C TRP A 122 11.16 12.18 11.56
#